data_AF-A0A7V9K9C0-F1
#
_entry.id   AF-A0A7V9K9C0-F1
#
_cell.length_a   1.000
_cell.length_b   1.000
_cell.length_c   1.000
_cell.angle_alpha   90.00
_cell.angle_beta   90.00
_cell.angle_gamma   90.00
#
_symmetry.space_group_name_H-M   'P 1'
#
loop_
_entity.id
_entity.type
_entity.pdbx_description
1 polymer ?
#
loop_
_entity_poly.entity_id
_entity_poly.type
_entity_poly.pdbx_seq_one_letter_code
_entity_poly.pdbx_strand_id
1 'polypeptide(L)'
;GVSANPLVGWVSKEVVRNGGAANLAETDELIGAERYVLKNVKSAETARRFLGAVERFKERVGWHGHTAEDNPSGGNNFRGLYNISIKSIGAARKKDPEVRVDHVIEYAEPMRGGGFYFMDSPGNDLESVAGQVASGANMIFFTTGNGSITNFPFVPTIKVVTTTGRYDLLSKDMDVNAGAYLDGVPMDELGEEMFERTITAASGEKTVGERAGHAQVSIWRDWKQTGPDNLEKLENAAEPDGEPLPVKTGVPEVNFSFEAIKTRRGPVTDQVGLVMPTSLCSGQIARRIANRLNEQGGGFAGDKVTRFVALPHTEGCGVSAGSAEAIYSRTVLGYLANPTVRLALLLEHGCEKTHNDYFENRLAERGLDRDRFGWASVQLDGGIESVVQKVETWFSEHLKASDDLEYEGAGPGALRLGLHAAGPLPDEAARALAETTLAVVGSGGTVVVPETAAVLGSKIYLDAVLGEHPVQNTLSYGQAFEKSGFHVMESPTDHWVETATGLGATGVELMLAHVAGRPLQAHRMIPLVQASSDPETIRKHADDLDTLLDEGPNGWTEKILETVAAVASREYTPRLFEAGNTDFQFTRGLLGVSM
;
A
#
# COMPACT_ATOMS: atom_id res chain seq x y z
N GLY A 1 9.58 -26.46 0.67
CA GLY A 1 10.48 -27.32 1.48
C GLY A 1 10.91 -28.62 0.80
N VAL A 2 10.06 -29.29 0.01
CA VAL A 2 10.36 -30.63 -0.56
C VAL A 2 10.66 -30.62 -2.06
N SER A 3 9.98 -29.78 -2.84
CA SER A 3 10.17 -29.65 -4.29
C SER A 3 11.01 -28.41 -4.67
N ALA A 4 10.39 -27.24 -4.78
CA ALA A 4 11.01 -26.03 -5.34
C ALA A 4 12.28 -25.56 -4.59
N ASN A 5 12.27 -25.59 -3.25
CA ASN A 5 13.42 -25.11 -2.47
C ASN A 5 14.67 -26.00 -2.67
N PRO A 6 14.58 -27.35 -2.55
CA PRO A 6 15.67 -28.23 -2.95
C PRO A 6 16.12 -28.07 -4.41
N LEU A 7 15.20 -27.86 -5.35
CA LEU A 7 15.53 -27.61 -6.75
C LEU A 7 16.37 -26.34 -6.93
N VAL A 8 15.98 -25.23 -6.29
CA VAL A 8 16.77 -23.99 -6.25
C VAL A 8 18.12 -24.22 -5.57
N GLY A 9 18.18 -25.05 -4.52
CA GLY A 9 19.43 -25.44 -3.87
C GLY A 9 20.38 -26.17 -4.83
N TRP A 10 19.84 -27.10 -5.63
CA TRP A 10 20.59 -27.84 -6.65
C TRP A 10 21.19 -26.89 -7.70
N VAL A 11 20.39 -25.98 -8.24
CA VAL A 11 20.85 -25.00 -9.25
C VAL A 11 21.87 -24.03 -8.65
N SER A 12 21.63 -23.56 -7.42
CA SER A 12 22.56 -22.68 -6.71
C SER A 12 23.92 -23.34 -6.47
N LYS A 13 23.94 -24.66 -6.20
CA LYS A 13 25.18 -25.44 -6.10
C LYS A 13 25.94 -25.41 -7.42
N GLU A 14 25.28 -25.67 -8.54
CA GLU A 14 25.94 -25.67 -9.85
C GLU A 14 26.45 -24.28 -10.25
N VAL A 15 25.70 -23.21 -9.93
CA VAL A 15 26.18 -21.83 -10.11
C VAL A 15 27.47 -21.58 -9.32
N VAL A 16 27.51 -21.94 -8.04
CA VAL A 16 28.70 -21.78 -7.20
C VAL A 16 29.86 -22.66 -7.68
N ARG A 17 29.60 -23.90 -8.11
CA ARG A 17 30.62 -24.81 -8.68
C ARG A 17 31.30 -24.24 -9.92
N ASN A 18 30.57 -23.45 -10.72
CA ASN A 18 31.09 -22.77 -11.91
C ASN A 18 31.70 -21.38 -11.62
N GLY A 19 31.92 -21.04 -10.34
CA GLY A 19 32.56 -19.79 -9.92
C GLY A 19 31.62 -18.58 -9.79
N GLY A 20 30.31 -18.78 -9.95
CA GLY A 20 29.30 -17.77 -9.72
C GLY A 20 29.01 -17.53 -8.23
N ALA A 21 28.04 -16.66 -7.96
CA ALA A 21 27.55 -16.36 -6.63
C ALA A 21 26.07 -16.74 -6.49
N ALA A 22 25.68 -17.23 -5.32
CA ALA A 22 24.28 -17.44 -4.94
C ALA A 22 24.00 -16.69 -3.64
N ASN A 23 22.84 -16.05 -3.52
CA ASN A 23 22.46 -15.24 -2.36
C ASN A 23 21.14 -15.75 -1.77
N LEU A 24 21.17 -16.16 -0.50
CA LEU A 24 19.98 -16.47 0.30
C LEU A 24 19.68 -15.30 1.23
N ALA A 25 18.43 -14.86 1.26
CA ALA A 25 17.98 -13.72 2.06
C ALA A 25 16.97 -14.18 3.13
N GLU A 26 16.17 -13.26 3.68
CA GLU A 26 15.04 -13.52 4.59
C GLU A 26 15.47 -14.09 5.95
N THR A 27 15.94 -13.23 6.86
CA THR A 27 16.50 -13.64 8.16
C THR A 27 15.48 -14.38 9.02
N ASP A 28 14.24 -13.88 9.06
CA ASP A 28 13.10 -14.46 9.77
C ASP A 28 12.74 -15.88 9.26
N GLU A 29 12.87 -16.12 7.95
CA GLU A 29 12.63 -17.42 7.32
C GLU A 29 13.72 -18.46 7.64
N LEU A 30 14.79 -18.08 8.35
CA LEU A 30 15.84 -18.99 8.80
C LEU A 30 15.88 -19.18 10.32
N ILE A 31 15.02 -18.51 11.08
CA ILE A 31 14.93 -18.66 12.53
C ILE A 31 14.46 -20.09 12.86
N GLY A 32 15.24 -20.83 13.65
CA GLY A 32 15.02 -22.26 13.92
C GLY A 32 15.68 -23.21 12.93
N ALA A 33 16.28 -22.72 11.84
CA ALA A 33 17.04 -23.52 10.87
C ALA A 33 18.57 -23.34 10.99
N GLU A 34 19.05 -22.70 12.05
CA GLU A 34 20.45 -22.32 12.24
C GLU A 34 21.37 -23.54 12.17
N ARG A 35 20.95 -24.68 12.75
CA ARG A 35 21.72 -25.93 12.69
C ARG A 35 21.94 -26.43 11.25
N TYR A 36 20.98 -26.23 10.36
CA TYR A 36 21.12 -26.62 8.95
C TYR A 36 22.11 -25.71 8.24
N VAL A 37 21.98 -24.39 8.42
CA VAL A 37 22.84 -23.37 7.80
C VAL A 37 24.29 -23.51 8.28
N LEU A 38 24.49 -23.62 9.60
CA LEU A 38 25.82 -23.66 10.24
C LEU A 38 26.55 -24.99 10.07
N LYS A 39 25.91 -26.03 9.52
CA LYS A 39 26.56 -27.33 9.26
C LYS A 39 27.73 -27.20 8.28
N ASN A 40 27.67 -26.23 7.35
CA ASN A 40 28.71 -25.99 6.36
C ASN A 40 28.91 -24.48 6.16
N VAL A 41 29.81 -23.90 6.95
CA VAL A 41 30.11 -22.46 6.99
C VAL A 41 31.62 -22.24 6.93
N LYS A 42 32.07 -21.16 6.29
CA LYS A 42 33.49 -20.88 6.02
C LYS A 42 34.36 -20.78 7.26
N SER A 43 33.88 -20.12 8.31
CA SER A 43 34.64 -19.89 9.54
C SER A 43 33.74 -19.62 10.74
N ALA A 44 34.31 -19.68 11.93
CA ALA A 44 33.63 -19.25 13.16
C ALA A 44 33.28 -17.74 13.16
N GLU A 45 33.94 -16.92 12.34
CA GLU A 45 33.56 -15.52 12.16
C GLU A 45 32.28 -15.41 11.34
N THR A 46 32.19 -16.09 10.19
CA THR A 46 30.97 -16.12 9.36
C THR A 46 29.79 -16.67 10.14
N ALA A 47 30.00 -17.73 10.94
CA ALA A 47 28.97 -18.29 11.82
C ALA A 47 28.46 -17.27 12.84
N ARG A 48 29.36 -16.51 13.48
CA ARG A 48 28.99 -15.45 14.44
C ARG A 48 28.25 -14.30 13.77
N ARG A 49 28.62 -13.91 12.55
CA ARG A 49 27.89 -12.90 11.78
C ARG A 49 26.46 -13.34 11.48
N PHE A 50 26.27 -14.59 11.04
CA PHE A 50 24.94 -15.15 10.78
C PHE A 50 24.06 -15.15 12.04
N LEU A 51 24.59 -15.68 13.15
CA LEU A 51 23.87 -15.67 14.43
C LEU A 51 23.58 -14.25 14.92
N GLY A 52 24.52 -13.32 14.71
CA GLY A 52 24.32 -11.91 15.01
C GLY A 52 23.18 -11.27 14.22
N ALA A 53 23.06 -11.57 12.92
CA ALA A 53 21.93 -11.12 12.09
C ALA A 53 20.59 -11.63 12.64
N VAL A 54 20.52 -12.94 12.96
CA VAL A 54 19.32 -13.55 13.57
C VAL A 54 18.92 -12.86 14.87
N GLU A 55 19.85 -12.63 15.78
CA GLU A 55 19.54 -12.00 17.07
C GLU A 55 19.16 -10.52 16.92
N ARG A 56 19.85 -9.75 16.05
CA ARG A 56 19.47 -8.36 15.74
C ARG A 56 18.08 -8.27 15.13
N PHE A 57 17.71 -9.23 14.27
CA PHE A 57 16.38 -9.26 13.67
C PHE A 57 15.31 -9.52 14.73
N LYS A 58 15.51 -10.52 15.60
CA LYS A 58 14.60 -10.80 16.73
C LYS A 58 14.46 -9.60 17.66
N GLU A 59 15.57 -8.94 17.98
CA GLU A 59 15.58 -7.74 18.83
C GLU A 59 14.76 -6.61 18.18
N ARG A 60 15.00 -6.31 16.90
CA ARG A 60 14.27 -5.30 16.15
C ARG A 60 12.77 -5.58 16.13
N VAL A 61 12.38 -6.82 15.82
CA VAL A 61 10.98 -7.23 15.82
C VAL A 61 10.36 -7.14 17.22
N GLY A 62 11.15 -7.44 18.27
CA GLY A 62 10.73 -7.32 19.67
C GLY A 62 10.42 -5.89 20.10
N TRP A 63 11.13 -4.87 19.57
CA TRP A 63 10.80 -3.46 19.83
C TRP A 63 9.41 -3.07 19.34
N HIS A 64 8.86 -3.84 18.41
CA HIS A 64 7.56 -3.64 17.80
C HIS A 64 6.45 -4.52 18.39
N GLY A 65 6.72 -5.26 19.48
CA GLY A 65 5.74 -6.15 20.12
C GLY A 65 5.52 -7.48 19.41
N HIS A 66 6.43 -7.84 18.49
CA HIS A 66 6.32 -9.05 17.68
C HIS A 66 7.41 -10.07 18.03
N THR A 67 7.19 -11.31 17.60
CA THR A 67 8.20 -12.37 17.69
C THR A 67 8.32 -13.15 16.37
N ALA A 68 9.42 -13.87 16.19
CA ALA A 68 9.59 -14.73 15.01
C ALA A 68 8.53 -15.84 14.90
N GLU A 69 7.87 -16.21 16.00
CA GLU A 69 6.75 -17.17 15.98
C GLU A 69 5.51 -16.61 15.26
N ASP A 70 5.43 -15.30 15.04
CA ASP A 70 4.34 -14.64 14.31
C ASP A 70 4.50 -14.73 12.78
N ASN A 71 5.61 -15.30 12.30
CA ASN A 71 5.93 -15.38 10.87
C ASN A 71 5.03 -16.37 10.08
N PRO A 72 4.68 -17.59 10.58
CA PRO A 72 3.73 -18.45 9.88
C PRO A 72 2.36 -17.78 9.70
N SER A 73 1.96 -17.53 8.45
CA SER A 73 0.66 -16.91 8.13
C SER A 73 -0.51 -17.87 8.41
N GLY A 74 -1.74 -17.35 8.45
CA GLY A 74 -2.95 -18.19 8.56
C GLY A 74 -3.01 -19.27 7.47
N GLY A 75 -2.62 -18.93 6.23
CA GLY A 75 -2.51 -19.88 5.12
C GLY A 75 -1.41 -20.92 5.33
N ASN A 76 -0.31 -20.59 6.01
CA ASN A 76 0.72 -21.56 6.38
C ASN A 76 0.21 -22.54 7.44
N ASN A 77 -0.47 -22.04 8.47
CA ASN A 77 -1.02 -22.85 9.55
C ASN A 77 -2.09 -23.83 9.02
N PHE A 78 -3.01 -23.35 8.17
CA PHE A 78 -4.03 -24.19 7.55
C PHE A 78 -3.44 -25.36 6.73
N ARG A 79 -2.23 -25.19 6.19
CA ARG A 79 -1.54 -26.19 5.36
C ARG A 79 -0.50 -27.01 6.12
N GLY A 80 -0.49 -26.92 7.44
CA GLY A 80 0.31 -27.79 8.32
C GLY A 80 1.73 -27.30 8.64
N LEU A 81 2.05 -26.03 8.35
CA LEU A 81 3.29 -25.41 8.83
C LEU A 81 3.04 -24.75 10.19
N TYR A 82 2.95 -25.57 11.24
CA TYR A 82 2.46 -25.17 12.57
C TYR A 82 3.40 -24.30 13.41
N ASN A 83 4.67 -24.18 13.03
CA ASN A 83 5.64 -23.35 13.76
C ASN A 83 6.75 -22.86 12.84
N ILE A 84 7.49 -21.86 13.33
CA ILE A 84 8.58 -21.24 12.57
C ILE A 84 9.67 -22.25 12.20
N SER A 85 10.03 -23.16 13.10
CA SER A 85 11.12 -24.13 12.87
C SER A 85 10.87 -25.04 11.65
N ILE A 86 9.64 -25.55 11.48
CA ILE A 86 9.27 -26.40 10.33
C ILE A 86 9.33 -25.60 9.02
N LYS A 87 8.80 -24.36 9.03
CA LYS A 87 8.85 -23.44 7.88
C LYS A 87 10.30 -23.16 7.50
N SER A 88 11.12 -22.78 8.46
CA SER A 88 12.50 -22.36 8.25
C SER A 88 13.40 -23.48 7.77
N ILE A 89 13.24 -24.72 8.28
CA ILE A 89 13.99 -25.86 7.73
C ILE A 89 13.65 -26.07 6.25
N GLY A 90 12.39 -25.86 5.87
CA GLY A 90 11.95 -25.89 4.48
C GLY A 90 12.57 -24.77 3.64
N ALA A 91 12.64 -23.54 4.17
CA ALA A 91 13.27 -22.38 3.51
C ALA A 91 14.78 -22.58 3.33
N ALA A 92 15.48 -23.05 4.37
CA ALA A 92 16.91 -23.30 4.37
C ALA A 92 17.35 -24.32 3.30
N ARG A 93 16.46 -25.19 2.80
CA ARG A 93 16.72 -26.09 1.66
C ARG A 93 17.06 -25.37 0.35
N LYS A 94 16.80 -24.06 0.24
CA LYS A 94 17.30 -23.20 -0.84
C LYS A 94 18.85 -23.16 -0.89
N LYS A 95 19.51 -23.57 0.20
CA LYS A 95 20.94 -23.90 0.25
C LYS A 95 21.14 -25.42 0.21
N ASP A 96 21.82 -25.93 -0.81
CA ASP A 96 22.24 -27.33 -0.87
C ASP A 96 23.20 -27.65 0.32
N PRO A 97 23.07 -28.82 0.99
CA PRO A 97 23.93 -29.20 2.11
C PRO A 97 25.45 -29.19 1.81
N GLU A 98 25.85 -29.49 0.58
CA GLU A 98 27.25 -29.53 0.14
C GLU A 98 27.85 -28.14 -0.04
N VAL A 99 27.01 -27.12 -0.23
CA VAL A 99 27.44 -25.73 -0.42
C VAL A 99 27.73 -25.07 0.92
N ARG A 100 28.92 -24.46 1.02
CA ARG A 100 29.40 -23.74 2.19
C ARG A 100 28.91 -22.29 2.16
N VAL A 101 28.41 -21.77 3.28
CA VAL A 101 28.15 -20.33 3.42
C VAL A 101 29.49 -19.61 3.55
N ASP A 102 29.84 -18.79 2.56
CA ASP A 102 31.11 -18.08 2.47
C ASP A 102 31.04 -16.68 3.09
N HIS A 103 29.90 -16.02 2.95
CA HIS A 103 29.70 -14.62 3.29
C HIS A 103 28.36 -14.40 4.00
N VAL A 104 28.36 -13.48 4.96
CA VAL A 104 27.16 -12.91 5.58
C VAL A 104 27.28 -11.40 5.40
N ILE A 105 26.30 -10.81 4.74
CA ILE A 105 26.30 -9.41 4.31
C ILE A 105 25.06 -8.67 4.84
N GLU A 106 25.19 -7.37 5.02
CA GLU A 106 24.05 -6.51 5.38
C GLU A 106 23.11 -6.29 4.17
N TYR A 107 21.90 -5.81 4.41
CA TYR A 107 20.92 -5.51 3.35
C TYR A 107 21.53 -4.61 2.27
N ALA A 108 21.48 -5.05 1.01
CA ALA A 108 22.03 -4.36 -0.16
C ALA A 108 23.56 -4.16 -0.15
N GLU A 109 24.31 -4.79 0.76
CA GLU A 109 25.77 -4.75 0.72
C GLU A 109 26.28 -5.50 -0.55
N PRO A 110 27.20 -4.91 -1.34
CA PRO A 110 27.60 -5.51 -2.61
C PRO A 110 28.36 -6.84 -2.47
N MET A 111 27.96 -7.84 -3.26
CA MET A 111 28.69 -9.09 -3.43
C MET A 111 29.96 -8.86 -4.28
N ARG A 112 31.13 -9.27 -3.77
CA ARG A 112 32.46 -8.96 -4.37
C ARG A 112 33.16 -10.15 -5.03
N GLY A 113 32.62 -11.35 -4.94
CA GLY A 113 33.21 -12.56 -5.51
C GLY A 113 32.21 -13.70 -5.63
N GLY A 114 32.68 -14.85 -6.11
CA GLY A 114 31.88 -16.09 -6.15
C GLY A 114 31.73 -16.71 -4.77
N GLY A 115 30.80 -17.66 -4.65
CA GLY A 115 30.48 -18.36 -3.40
C GLY A 115 29.04 -18.16 -2.95
N PHE A 116 28.70 -18.72 -1.79
CA PHE A 116 27.35 -18.61 -1.24
C PHE A 116 27.26 -17.50 -0.18
N TYR A 117 26.33 -16.56 -0.41
CA TYR A 117 26.05 -15.41 0.43
C TYR A 117 24.76 -15.64 1.21
N PHE A 118 24.74 -15.17 2.46
CA PHE A 118 23.51 -14.89 3.20
C PHE A 118 23.38 -13.38 3.41
N MET A 119 22.22 -12.80 3.12
CA MET A 119 21.94 -11.37 3.29
C MET A 119 20.90 -11.12 4.39
N ASP A 120 21.27 -10.32 5.39
CA ASP A 120 20.35 -9.91 6.46
C ASP A 120 19.25 -9.00 5.89
N SER A 121 18.00 -9.46 5.91
CA SER A 121 16.86 -8.84 5.23
C SER A 121 15.52 -9.35 5.81
N PRO A 122 14.40 -8.63 5.60
CA PRO A 122 13.08 -9.09 6.02
C PRO A 122 12.54 -10.21 5.11
N GLY A 123 11.55 -10.96 5.58
CA GLY A 123 10.87 -12.02 4.84
C GLY A 123 9.83 -11.53 3.85
N ASN A 124 9.60 -10.21 3.76
CA ASN A 124 8.85 -9.64 2.66
C ASN A 124 9.61 -9.84 1.33
N ASP A 125 9.06 -10.71 0.49
CA ASP A 125 9.56 -11.08 -0.84
C ASP A 125 10.17 -9.91 -1.64
N LEU A 126 9.42 -8.80 -1.77
CA LEU A 126 9.79 -7.70 -2.65
C LEU A 126 10.89 -6.83 -2.06
N GLU A 127 10.90 -6.64 -0.75
CA GLU A 127 11.97 -5.96 -0.02
C GLU A 127 13.26 -6.78 -0.06
N SER A 128 13.16 -8.10 0.19
CA SER A 128 14.26 -9.05 0.11
C SER A 128 14.91 -9.06 -1.27
N VAL A 129 14.11 -9.24 -2.34
CA VAL A 129 14.60 -9.25 -3.73
C VAL A 129 15.26 -7.93 -4.11
N ALA A 130 14.71 -6.78 -3.69
CA ALA A 130 15.33 -5.49 -3.96
C ALA A 130 16.73 -5.37 -3.33
N GLY A 131 16.90 -5.87 -2.10
CA GLY A 131 18.20 -5.99 -1.46
C GLY A 131 19.16 -6.89 -2.25
N GLN A 132 18.70 -8.05 -2.70
CA GLN A 132 19.53 -8.99 -3.48
C GLN A 132 20.01 -8.38 -4.80
N VAL A 133 19.12 -7.67 -5.52
CA VAL A 133 19.46 -6.97 -6.76
C VAL A 133 20.45 -5.84 -6.48
N ALA A 134 20.23 -5.05 -5.42
CA ALA A 134 21.15 -3.98 -5.02
C ALA A 134 22.53 -4.53 -4.60
N SER A 135 22.59 -5.72 -4.02
CA SER A 135 23.82 -6.46 -3.73
C SER A 135 24.53 -6.99 -4.99
N GLY A 136 23.88 -6.95 -6.17
CA GLY A 136 24.46 -7.31 -7.45
C GLY A 136 23.93 -8.60 -8.09
N ALA A 137 22.81 -9.15 -7.61
CA ALA A 137 22.16 -10.28 -8.28
C ALA A 137 21.67 -9.88 -9.68
N ASN A 138 21.96 -10.71 -10.68
CA ASN A 138 21.56 -10.52 -12.08
C ASN A 138 20.54 -11.58 -12.56
N MET A 139 20.07 -12.44 -11.65
CA MET A 139 19.04 -13.45 -11.85
C MET A 139 18.38 -13.70 -10.49
N ILE A 140 17.05 -13.83 -10.47
CA ILE A 140 16.28 -14.18 -9.26
C ILE A 140 15.59 -15.51 -9.47
N PHE A 141 15.73 -16.42 -8.49
CA PHE A 141 14.93 -17.63 -8.39
C PHE A 141 13.85 -17.42 -7.35
N PHE A 142 12.60 -17.34 -7.79
CA PHE A 142 11.46 -17.07 -6.93
C PHE A 142 10.64 -18.35 -6.73
N THR A 143 10.71 -18.97 -5.56
CA THR A 143 9.90 -20.17 -5.28
C THR A 143 8.53 -19.76 -4.76
N THR A 144 7.48 -20.44 -5.22
CA THR A 144 6.11 -20.10 -4.79
C THR A 144 5.18 -21.31 -4.75
N GLY A 145 4.41 -21.40 -3.66
CA GLY A 145 3.39 -22.44 -3.51
C GLY A 145 2.01 -22.05 -4.05
N ASN A 146 1.68 -20.76 -4.01
CA ASN A 146 0.41 -20.26 -4.51
C ASN A 146 0.47 -19.76 -5.96
N GLY A 147 1.67 -19.61 -6.52
CA GLY A 147 1.85 -19.06 -7.85
C GLY A 147 1.98 -17.55 -7.82
N SER A 148 2.94 -17.04 -7.05
CA SER A 148 3.25 -15.62 -7.06
C SER A 148 3.79 -15.17 -8.40
N ILE A 149 3.33 -14.01 -8.88
CA ILE A 149 3.72 -13.45 -10.18
C ILE A 149 4.84 -12.41 -10.05
N THR A 150 5.44 -12.28 -8.87
CA THR A 150 6.53 -11.34 -8.56
C THR A 150 7.62 -11.37 -9.62
N ASN A 151 7.96 -10.20 -10.17
CA ASN A 151 9.18 -10.01 -10.98
C ASN A 151 9.83 -8.68 -10.64
N PHE A 152 11.13 -8.61 -10.90
CA PHE A 152 11.89 -7.36 -10.80
C PHE A 152 11.91 -6.62 -12.16
N PRO A 153 11.87 -5.27 -12.21
CA PRO A 153 11.71 -4.53 -13.47
C PRO A 153 12.77 -4.76 -14.55
N PHE A 154 14.00 -5.08 -14.14
CA PHE A 154 15.14 -5.22 -15.06
C PHE A 154 16.05 -6.42 -14.77
N VAL A 155 15.69 -7.26 -13.79
CA VAL A 155 16.44 -8.48 -13.46
C VAL A 155 15.56 -9.69 -13.77
N PRO A 156 16.00 -10.60 -14.65
CA PRO A 156 15.25 -11.80 -14.99
C PRO A 156 14.87 -12.59 -13.72
N THR A 157 13.60 -12.98 -13.64
CA THR A 157 13.04 -13.70 -12.49
C THR A 157 12.44 -15.02 -12.98
N ILE A 158 13.04 -16.14 -12.58
CA ILE A 158 12.53 -17.49 -12.87
C ILE A 158 11.64 -17.91 -11.71
N LYS A 159 10.35 -18.07 -11.98
CA LYS A 159 9.34 -18.48 -11.00
C LYS A 159 9.15 -19.99 -10.96
N VAL A 160 9.33 -20.57 -9.79
CA VAL A 160 9.34 -22.03 -9.56
C VAL A 160 8.16 -22.42 -8.68
N VAL A 161 7.18 -23.12 -9.26
CA VAL A 161 5.94 -23.53 -8.58
C VAL A 161 6.11 -24.88 -7.91
N THR A 162 5.60 -25.04 -6.68
CA THR A 162 5.85 -26.24 -5.87
C THR A 162 5.06 -27.49 -6.26
N THR A 163 3.94 -27.35 -7.00
CA THR A 163 3.04 -28.45 -7.36
C THR A 163 2.55 -28.35 -8.82
N THR A 164 2.36 -29.50 -9.46
CA THR A 164 1.99 -29.59 -10.89
C THR A 164 0.61 -28.99 -11.17
N GLY A 165 -0.41 -29.32 -10.36
CA GLY A 165 -1.74 -28.74 -10.56
C GLY A 165 -1.79 -27.21 -10.46
N ARG A 166 -0.92 -26.60 -9.63
CA ARG A 166 -0.80 -25.14 -9.58
C ARG A 166 -0.05 -24.58 -10.79
N TYR A 167 0.99 -25.28 -11.25
CA TYR A 167 1.69 -24.93 -12.47
C TYR A 167 0.76 -24.95 -13.68
N ASP A 168 -0.05 -26.00 -13.85
CA ASP A 168 -0.97 -26.12 -14.99
C ASP A 168 -1.96 -24.94 -15.04
N LEU A 169 -2.53 -24.58 -13.88
CA LEU A 169 -3.45 -23.44 -13.73
C LEU A 169 -2.80 -22.10 -14.09
N LEU A 170 -1.50 -21.94 -13.80
CA LEU A 170 -0.77 -20.68 -13.93
C LEU A 170 0.38 -20.76 -14.94
N SER A 171 0.29 -21.68 -15.89
CA SER A 171 1.38 -22.00 -16.84
C SER A 171 1.75 -20.82 -17.74
N LYS A 172 0.84 -19.86 -17.91
CA LYS A 172 1.07 -18.59 -18.61
C LYS A 172 1.85 -17.57 -17.79
N ASP A 173 1.96 -17.77 -16.48
CA ASP A 173 2.60 -16.87 -15.52
C ASP A 173 3.81 -17.51 -14.82
N MET A 174 4.10 -18.80 -15.04
CA MET A 174 5.09 -19.58 -14.28
C MET A 174 6.16 -20.20 -15.17
N ASP A 175 7.41 -20.20 -14.70
CA ASP A 175 8.56 -20.64 -15.50
C ASP A 175 8.85 -22.15 -15.34
N VAL A 176 8.80 -22.67 -14.12
CA VAL A 176 9.25 -24.03 -13.79
C VAL A 176 8.22 -24.77 -12.92
N ASN A 177 7.92 -26.01 -13.27
CA ASN A 177 7.12 -26.93 -12.47
C ASN A 177 8.02 -27.78 -11.55
N ALA A 178 8.23 -27.37 -10.30
CA ALA A 178 8.93 -28.22 -9.34
C ALA A 178 8.05 -29.37 -8.79
N GLY A 179 6.74 -29.30 -9.03
CA GLY A 179 5.80 -30.37 -8.69
C GLY A 179 6.10 -31.69 -9.37
N ALA A 180 6.75 -31.67 -10.53
CA ALA A 180 7.20 -32.86 -11.25
C ALA A 180 8.05 -33.81 -10.39
N TYR A 181 8.81 -33.27 -9.43
CA TYR A 181 9.54 -34.09 -8.46
C TYR A 181 8.60 -34.94 -7.58
N LEU A 182 7.46 -34.38 -7.18
CA LEU A 182 6.44 -35.10 -6.41
C LEU A 182 5.71 -36.14 -7.26
N ASP A 183 5.71 -35.96 -8.58
CA ASP A 183 5.11 -36.86 -9.57
C ASP A 183 6.09 -37.97 -10.03
N GLY A 184 7.32 -37.97 -9.51
CA GLY A 184 8.31 -39.04 -9.72
C GLY A 184 9.50 -38.69 -10.60
N VAL A 185 9.60 -37.45 -11.11
CA VAL A 185 10.80 -37.00 -11.85
C VAL A 185 11.98 -36.89 -10.88
N PRO A 186 13.15 -37.47 -11.18
CA PRO A 186 14.33 -37.32 -10.34
C PRO A 186 14.78 -35.85 -10.18
N MET A 187 15.24 -35.48 -9.00
CA MET A 187 15.72 -34.10 -8.72
C MET A 187 16.90 -33.69 -9.61
N ASP A 188 17.79 -34.63 -9.97
CA ASP A 188 18.92 -34.34 -10.85
C ASP A 188 18.48 -33.98 -12.27
N GLU A 189 17.50 -34.72 -12.82
CA GLU A 189 16.93 -34.43 -14.15
C GLU A 189 16.24 -33.06 -14.17
N LEU A 190 15.42 -32.79 -13.15
CA LEU A 190 14.74 -31.50 -13.01
C LEU A 190 15.72 -30.34 -12.74
N GLY A 191 16.80 -30.62 -12.01
CA GLY A 191 17.89 -29.70 -11.74
C GLY A 191 18.64 -29.29 -13.00
N GLU A 192 19.01 -30.27 -13.82
CA GLU A 192 19.64 -30.05 -15.12
C GLU A 192 18.75 -29.19 -16.04
N GLU A 193 17.46 -29.50 -16.13
CA GLU A 193 16.50 -28.70 -16.91
C GLU A 193 16.43 -27.24 -16.42
N MET A 194 16.33 -27.03 -15.11
CA MET A 194 16.26 -25.68 -14.54
C MET A 194 17.59 -24.92 -14.69
N PHE A 195 18.73 -25.61 -14.63
CA PHE A 195 20.04 -24.99 -14.86
C PHE A 195 20.21 -24.55 -16.32
N GLU A 196 19.81 -25.37 -17.30
CA GLU A 196 19.80 -24.98 -18.71
C GLU A 196 18.89 -23.77 -18.94
N ARG A 197 17.68 -23.76 -18.36
CA ARG A 197 16.79 -22.59 -18.41
C ARG A 197 17.40 -21.35 -17.76
N THR A 198 18.19 -21.51 -16.70
CA THR A 198 18.94 -20.41 -16.09
C THR A 198 19.95 -19.82 -17.07
N ILE A 199 20.68 -20.67 -17.80
CA ILE A 199 21.66 -20.26 -18.82
C ILE A 199 20.97 -19.54 -19.97
N THR A 200 19.85 -20.05 -20.48
CA THR A 200 19.13 -19.40 -21.59
C THR A 200 18.56 -18.04 -21.18
N ALA A 201 18.00 -17.94 -19.98
CA ALA A 201 17.51 -16.67 -19.44
C ALA A 201 18.65 -15.65 -19.23
N ALA A 202 19.78 -16.09 -18.66
CA ALA A 202 20.99 -15.26 -18.52
C ALA A 202 21.57 -14.82 -19.88
N SER A 203 21.32 -15.61 -20.93
CA SER A 203 21.71 -15.31 -22.31
C SER A 203 20.73 -14.38 -23.05
N GLY A 204 19.67 -13.92 -22.39
CA GLY A 204 18.72 -12.93 -22.89
C GLY A 204 17.36 -13.46 -23.31
N GLU A 205 17.06 -14.75 -23.10
CA GLU A 205 15.70 -15.25 -23.25
C GLU A 205 14.81 -14.71 -22.12
N LYS A 206 13.77 -13.94 -22.47
CA LYS A 206 12.85 -13.36 -21.48
C LYS A 206 12.13 -14.45 -20.71
N THR A 207 12.10 -14.37 -19.38
CA THR A 207 11.25 -15.23 -18.55
C THR A 207 9.77 -14.95 -18.80
N VAL A 208 8.90 -15.84 -18.31
CA VAL A 208 7.44 -15.70 -18.48
C VAL A 208 6.94 -14.35 -17.91
N GLY A 209 7.49 -13.94 -16.76
CA GLY A 209 7.09 -12.69 -16.11
C GLY A 209 7.55 -11.43 -16.87
N GLU A 210 8.75 -11.47 -17.44
CA GLU A 210 9.25 -10.38 -18.28
C GLU A 210 8.40 -10.21 -19.55
N ARG A 211 7.89 -11.30 -20.13
CA ARG A 211 6.97 -11.25 -21.28
C ARG A 211 5.60 -10.70 -20.89
N ALA A 212 5.13 -10.97 -19.67
CA ALA A 212 3.88 -10.44 -19.15
C ALA A 212 3.93 -8.92 -18.86
N GLY A 213 5.13 -8.33 -18.77
CA GLY A 213 5.33 -6.90 -18.49
C GLY A 213 4.92 -6.50 -17.07
N HIS A 214 4.96 -7.45 -16.14
CA HIS A 214 4.53 -7.28 -14.76
C HIS A 214 5.74 -7.28 -13.82
N ALA A 215 5.91 -6.24 -13.01
CA ALA A 215 7.01 -6.12 -12.06
C ALA A 215 6.68 -5.17 -10.90
N GLN A 216 7.30 -5.42 -9.74
CA GLN A 216 7.19 -4.60 -8.54
C GLN A 216 8.52 -4.50 -7.83
N VAL A 217 8.67 -3.41 -7.08
CA VAL A 217 9.81 -3.21 -6.19
C VAL A 217 9.30 -2.57 -4.91
N SER A 218 9.80 -3.07 -3.79
CA SER A 218 9.73 -2.39 -2.50
C SER A 218 11.14 -2.39 -1.92
N ILE A 219 11.53 -1.34 -1.22
CA ILE A 219 12.79 -1.31 -0.47
C ILE A 219 12.43 -1.53 1.00
N TRP A 220 13.28 -2.26 1.74
CA TRP A 220 13.11 -2.40 3.18
C TRP A 220 13.06 -1.02 3.83
N ARG A 221 11.90 -0.68 4.40
CA ARG A 221 11.67 0.64 4.99
C ARG A 221 12.30 0.73 6.35
N ASP A 222 12.83 1.92 6.66
CA ASP A 222 13.33 2.28 7.97
C ASP A 222 12.16 2.63 8.89
N TRP A 223 12.22 2.21 10.16
CA TRP A 223 11.09 2.29 11.08
C TRP A 223 11.36 3.25 12.24
N LYS A 224 10.31 3.93 12.70
CA LYS A 224 10.42 4.97 13.73
C LYS A 224 10.79 4.42 15.11
N GLN A 225 10.43 3.19 15.42
CA GLN A 225 10.84 2.55 16.68
C GLN A 225 12.25 1.99 16.57
N THR A 226 13.15 2.60 17.32
CA THR A 226 14.57 2.23 17.38
C THR A 226 14.96 1.63 18.74
N GLY A 227 13.97 1.23 19.55
CA GLY A 227 14.15 0.68 20.89
C GLY A 227 12.83 0.32 21.56
N PRO A 228 12.85 -0.37 22.71
CA PRO A 228 11.65 -0.91 23.37
C PRO A 228 10.90 0.09 24.27
N ASP A 229 11.50 1.25 24.57
CA ASP A 229 11.07 2.13 25.67
C ASP A 229 9.62 2.63 25.58
N ASN A 230 9.06 2.72 24.37
CA ASN A 230 7.71 3.22 24.14
C ASN A 230 6.67 2.11 23.88
N LEU A 231 7.09 0.83 23.82
CA LEU A 231 6.24 -0.25 23.35
C LEU A 231 4.95 -0.39 24.18
N GLU A 232 5.07 -0.48 25.51
CA GLU A 232 3.92 -0.63 26.41
C GLU A 232 2.93 0.54 26.27
N LYS A 233 3.44 1.77 26.09
CA LYS A 233 2.59 2.95 25.87
C LYS A 233 1.85 2.87 24.54
N LEU A 234 2.51 2.40 23.49
CA LEU A 234 1.93 2.30 22.15
C LEU A 234 0.90 1.19 22.04
N GLU A 235 1.14 0.04 22.67
CA GLU A 235 0.19 -1.09 22.71
C GLU A 235 -1.09 -0.75 23.47
N ASN A 236 -1.00 0.12 24.48
CA ASN A 236 -2.12 0.51 25.33
C ASN A 236 -2.70 1.89 25.00
N ALA A 237 -2.37 2.46 23.83
CA ALA A 237 -2.92 3.74 23.41
C ALA A 237 -4.45 3.63 23.24
N ALA A 238 -5.19 4.57 23.82
CA ALA A 238 -6.64 4.61 23.70
C ALA A 238 -7.04 5.04 22.29
N GLU A 239 -7.99 4.32 21.69
CA GLU A 239 -8.59 4.74 20.42
C GLU A 239 -9.49 5.98 20.63
N PRO A 240 -9.49 6.94 19.70
CA PRO A 240 -10.44 8.05 19.70
C PRO A 240 -11.90 7.60 19.64
N ASP A 241 -12.80 8.40 20.21
CA ASP A 241 -14.22 8.06 20.38
C ASP A 241 -15.07 8.24 19.10
N GLY A 242 -14.54 8.89 18.06
CA GLY A 242 -15.25 9.20 16.84
C GLY A 242 -16.12 10.45 16.91
N GLU A 243 -16.18 11.16 18.04
CA GLU A 243 -17.06 12.33 18.22
C GLU A 243 -16.40 13.60 17.68
N PRO A 244 -17.11 14.45 16.91
CA PRO A 244 -16.55 15.70 16.42
C PRO A 244 -16.23 16.66 17.57
N LEU A 245 -15.17 17.44 17.43
CA LEU A 245 -14.86 18.50 18.38
C LEU A 245 -15.90 19.63 18.27
N PRO A 246 -16.28 20.24 19.40
CA PRO A 246 -17.12 21.43 19.39
C PRO A 246 -16.39 22.60 18.73
N VAL A 247 -17.04 23.24 17.76
CA VAL A 247 -16.56 24.46 17.11
C VAL A 247 -17.29 25.69 17.61
N LYS A 248 -16.66 26.86 17.50
CA LYS A 248 -17.29 28.15 17.78
C LYS A 248 -18.49 28.37 16.86
N THR A 249 -19.53 28.96 17.43
CA THR A 249 -20.78 29.28 16.71
C THR A 249 -20.61 30.56 15.89
N GLY A 250 -21.25 30.60 14.72
CA GLY A 250 -21.17 31.71 13.77
C GLY A 250 -20.73 31.22 12.41
N VAL A 251 -21.70 30.94 11.53
CA VAL A 251 -21.42 30.58 10.14
C VAL A 251 -21.03 31.86 9.41
N PRO A 252 -19.82 31.96 8.83
CA PRO A 252 -19.50 33.07 7.92
C PRO A 252 -20.53 33.10 6.79
N GLU A 253 -21.09 34.27 6.46
CA GLU A 253 -21.91 34.41 5.25
C GLU A 253 -20.99 34.28 4.04
N VAL A 254 -20.85 33.06 3.52
CA VAL A 254 -20.14 32.79 2.26
C VAL A 254 -21.11 32.31 1.20
N ASN A 255 -21.03 32.92 0.02
CA ASN A 255 -21.78 32.48 -1.14
C ASN A 255 -21.06 31.29 -1.78
N PHE A 256 -21.42 30.08 -1.35
CA PHE A 256 -20.78 28.85 -1.79
C PHE A 256 -21.85 27.81 -2.17
N SER A 257 -21.81 27.37 -3.42
CA SER A 257 -22.62 26.27 -3.94
C SER A 257 -21.83 25.53 -5.00
N PHE A 258 -22.07 24.24 -5.14
CA PHE A 258 -21.45 23.41 -6.17
C PHE A 258 -22.46 22.42 -6.74
N GLU A 259 -22.18 21.92 -7.94
CA GLU A 259 -22.94 20.82 -8.53
C GLU A 259 -22.43 19.50 -7.94
N ALA A 260 -23.28 18.79 -7.20
CA ALA A 260 -23.01 17.49 -6.62
C ALA A 260 -23.67 16.37 -7.42
N ILE A 261 -23.18 15.14 -7.23
CA ILE A 261 -23.86 13.92 -7.67
C ILE A 261 -24.79 13.46 -6.56
N LYS A 262 -26.05 13.24 -6.91
CA LYS A 262 -27.08 12.77 -5.99
C LYS A 262 -26.89 11.28 -5.70
N THR A 263 -26.85 10.91 -4.43
CA THR A 263 -26.78 9.51 -4.01
C THR A 263 -27.73 9.21 -2.85
N ARG A 264 -27.99 7.92 -2.60
CA ARG A 264 -28.75 7.48 -1.42
C ARG A 264 -28.05 7.83 -0.09
N ARG A 265 -26.75 8.13 -0.13
CA ARG A 265 -25.91 8.50 1.02
C ARG A 265 -25.70 10.03 1.12
N GLY A 266 -26.54 10.81 0.43
CA GLY A 266 -26.43 12.26 0.32
C GLY A 266 -25.67 12.71 -0.94
N PRO A 267 -25.63 14.03 -1.21
CA PRO A 267 -24.84 14.59 -2.29
C PRO A 267 -23.35 14.30 -2.07
N VAL A 268 -22.62 14.07 -3.16
CA VAL A 268 -21.17 13.82 -3.17
C VAL A 268 -20.50 14.52 -4.34
N THR A 269 -19.20 14.75 -4.26
CA THR A 269 -18.44 15.37 -5.37
C THR A 269 -18.15 14.40 -6.53
N ASP A 270 -18.26 13.10 -6.30
CA ASP A 270 -17.72 12.09 -7.21
C ASP A 270 -18.39 10.70 -7.08
N GLN A 271 -18.33 9.88 -8.12
CA GLN A 271 -18.87 8.49 -8.15
C GLN A 271 -17.97 7.56 -8.96
N VAL A 272 -17.03 6.90 -8.30
CA VAL A 272 -15.95 6.14 -8.93
C VAL A 272 -16.23 4.64 -8.97
N GLY A 273 -15.70 3.96 -9.99
CA GLY A 273 -15.47 2.52 -9.97
C GLY A 273 -14.08 2.22 -9.41
N LEU A 274 -14.00 1.62 -8.22
CA LEU A 274 -12.73 1.38 -7.53
C LEU A 274 -12.22 -0.04 -7.77
N VAL A 275 -10.98 -0.19 -8.25
CA VAL A 275 -10.24 -1.46 -8.22
C VAL A 275 -9.25 -1.39 -7.06
N MET A 276 -9.59 -2.01 -5.93
CA MET A 276 -8.77 -2.01 -4.71
C MET A 276 -7.88 -3.25 -4.68
N PRO A 277 -6.57 -3.15 -4.97
CA PRO A 277 -5.67 -4.27 -4.73
C PRO A 277 -5.57 -4.53 -3.22
N THR A 278 -5.44 -5.79 -2.81
CA THR A 278 -5.15 -6.14 -1.41
C THR A 278 -3.65 -6.31 -1.15
N SER A 279 -2.80 -6.24 -2.18
CA SER A 279 -1.35 -6.25 -2.02
C SER A 279 -0.59 -5.51 -3.12
N LEU A 280 0.70 -5.28 -2.88
CA LEU A 280 1.63 -4.82 -3.90
C LEU A 280 1.66 -5.71 -5.15
N CYS A 281 1.54 -7.03 -4.96
CA CYS A 281 1.55 -8.02 -6.04
C CYS A 281 0.35 -7.85 -6.99
N SER A 282 -0.82 -7.44 -6.50
CA SER A 282 -1.98 -7.14 -7.35
C SER A 282 -2.06 -5.68 -7.82
N GLY A 283 -1.24 -4.78 -7.28
CA GLY A 283 -1.30 -3.34 -7.54
C GLY A 283 -1.13 -2.93 -9.01
N GLN A 284 -0.15 -3.50 -9.72
CA GLN A 284 0.03 -3.18 -11.14
C GLN A 284 -1.12 -3.71 -12.00
N ILE A 285 -1.67 -4.88 -11.67
CA ILE A 285 -2.82 -5.47 -12.38
C ILE A 285 -4.05 -4.59 -12.16
N ALA A 286 -4.32 -4.18 -10.93
CA ALA A 286 -5.41 -3.27 -10.60
C ALA A 286 -5.31 -1.96 -11.42
N ARG A 287 -4.11 -1.36 -11.50
CA ARG A 287 -3.88 -0.17 -12.33
C ARG A 287 -4.13 -0.43 -13.81
N ARG A 288 -3.66 -1.56 -14.35
CA ARG A 288 -3.89 -1.95 -15.75
C ARG A 288 -5.38 -2.11 -16.04
N ILE A 289 -6.13 -2.72 -15.12
CA ILE A 289 -7.59 -2.89 -15.23
C ILE A 289 -8.28 -1.53 -15.22
N ALA A 290 -8.00 -0.66 -14.24
CA ALA A 290 -8.63 0.66 -14.16
C ALA A 290 -8.35 1.51 -15.41
N ASN A 291 -7.11 1.49 -15.93
CA ASN A 291 -6.76 2.16 -17.17
C ASN A 291 -7.54 1.61 -18.37
N ARG A 292 -7.61 0.28 -18.51
CA ARG A 292 -8.37 -0.37 -19.59
C ARG A 292 -9.86 -0.05 -19.51
N LEU A 293 -10.43 -0.03 -18.30
CA LEU A 293 -11.83 0.35 -18.08
C LEU A 293 -12.07 1.82 -18.45
N ASN A 294 -11.14 2.73 -18.17
CA ASN A 294 -11.23 4.12 -18.62
C ASN A 294 -11.07 4.26 -20.15
N GLU A 295 -10.16 3.49 -20.78
CA GLU A 295 -9.93 3.49 -22.24
C GLU A 295 -11.12 2.88 -23.02
N GLN A 296 -11.66 1.76 -22.53
CA GLN A 296 -12.84 1.09 -23.11
C GLN A 296 -14.14 1.84 -22.76
N GLY A 297 -14.11 2.62 -21.68
CA GLY A 297 -15.24 3.22 -20.99
C GLY A 297 -15.81 4.50 -21.59
N GLY A 298 -15.51 4.84 -22.84
CA GLY A 298 -16.22 5.92 -23.55
C GLY A 298 -17.75 5.76 -23.59
N GLY A 299 -18.32 4.64 -23.11
CA GLY A 299 -19.77 4.41 -22.94
C GLY A 299 -20.28 4.19 -21.51
N PHE A 300 -19.45 4.26 -20.45
CA PHE A 300 -19.90 4.20 -19.04
C PHE A 300 -19.31 5.30 -18.16
N ALA A 301 -18.09 5.78 -18.48
CA ALA A 301 -17.49 6.94 -17.86
C ALA A 301 -18.25 8.19 -18.36
N GLY A 302 -18.91 8.89 -17.43
CA GLY A 302 -19.84 9.98 -17.70
C GLY A 302 -21.26 9.65 -17.25
N ASP A 303 -21.83 8.53 -17.70
CA ASP A 303 -23.25 8.21 -17.46
C ASP A 303 -23.48 7.39 -16.18
N LYS A 304 -22.58 6.45 -15.82
CA LYS A 304 -22.77 5.53 -14.67
C LYS A 304 -21.76 5.73 -13.54
N VAL A 305 -20.54 6.12 -13.89
CA VAL A 305 -19.43 6.48 -13.00
C VAL A 305 -18.67 7.64 -13.62
N THR A 306 -17.98 8.43 -12.82
CA THR A 306 -17.15 9.53 -13.33
C THR A 306 -15.84 9.04 -13.94
N ARG A 307 -15.23 8.00 -13.35
CA ARG A 307 -14.02 7.30 -13.83
C ARG A 307 -13.79 6.02 -13.02
N PHE A 308 -12.85 5.22 -13.49
CA PHE A 308 -12.26 4.11 -12.73
C PHE A 308 -10.92 4.51 -12.12
N VAL A 309 -10.67 4.05 -10.89
CA VAL A 309 -9.42 4.32 -10.17
C VAL A 309 -8.91 3.04 -9.53
N ALA A 310 -7.58 2.89 -9.47
CA ALA A 310 -6.92 1.87 -8.68
C ALA A 310 -6.02 2.51 -7.63
N LEU A 311 -5.96 1.88 -6.45
CA LEU A 311 -5.17 2.35 -5.31
C LEU A 311 -4.04 1.36 -4.97
N PRO A 312 -3.00 1.23 -5.83
CA PRO A 312 -1.87 0.36 -5.54
C PRO A 312 -1.03 0.90 -4.38
N HIS A 313 -0.57 -0.01 -3.53
CA HIS A 313 0.19 0.27 -2.30
C HIS A 313 1.19 -0.85 -2.03
N THR A 314 2.07 -0.67 -1.04
CA THR A 314 3.07 -1.71 -0.67
C THR A 314 2.62 -2.68 0.43
N GLU A 315 1.48 -2.44 1.07
CA GLU A 315 1.01 -3.25 2.21
C GLU A 315 0.21 -4.50 1.80
N GLY A 316 -0.25 -5.29 2.78
CA GLY A 316 -1.06 -6.50 2.59
C GLY A 316 -0.28 -7.82 2.61
N CYS A 317 1.05 -7.77 2.45
CA CYS A 317 1.95 -8.92 2.53
C CYS A 317 3.23 -8.56 3.29
N GLY A 318 3.81 -9.53 4.03
CA GLY A 318 5.10 -9.36 4.72
C GLY A 318 5.16 -8.21 5.75
N VAL A 319 4.02 -7.89 6.38
CA VAL A 319 3.90 -6.89 7.44
C VAL A 319 3.54 -7.59 8.74
N SER A 320 4.02 -7.07 9.86
CA SER A 320 3.67 -7.57 11.18
C SER A 320 2.15 -7.51 11.46
N ALA A 321 1.67 -8.46 12.27
CA ALA A 321 0.26 -8.57 12.62
C ALA A 321 -0.17 -7.46 13.60
N GLY A 322 -1.42 -7.51 14.09
CA GLY A 322 -1.85 -6.61 15.17
C GLY A 322 -2.15 -5.20 14.66
N SER A 323 -1.51 -4.17 15.23
CA SER A 323 -1.87 -2.77 14.96
C SER A 323 -1.66 -2.35 13.51
N ALA A 324 -0.59 -2.81 12.85
CA ALA A 324 -0.34 -2.52 11.44
C ALA A 324 -1.40 -3.15 10.52
N GLU A 325 -1.80 -4.40 10.79
CA GLU A 325 -2.90 -5.07 10.09
C GLU A 325 -4.25 -4.38 10.35
N ALA A 326 -4.51 -3.94 11.58
CA ALA A 326 -5.72 -3.21 11.94
C ALA A 326 -5.80 -1.86 11.23
N ILE A 327 -4.69 -1.10 11.18
CA ILE A 327 -4.58 0.14 10.42
C ILE A 327 -4.88 -0.13 8.94
N TYR A 328 -4.16 -1.08 8.32
CA TYR A 328 -4.35 -1.45 6.92
C TYR A 328 -5.82 -1.81 6.61
N SER A 329 -6.40 -2.72 7.40
CA SER A 329 -7.78 -3.17 7.25
C SER A 329 -8.77 -2.02 7.39
N ARG A 330 -8.62 -1.19 8.44
CA ARG A 330 -9.47 -0.02 8.68
C ARG A 330 -9.41 0.96 7.53
N THR A 331 -8.21 1.27 7.03
CA THR A 331 -8.03 2.21 5.92
C THR A 331 -8.63 1.67 4.62
N VAL A 332 -8.40 0.39 4.27
CA VAL A 332 -9.04 -0.23 3.10
C VAL A 332 -10.57 -0.18 3.20
N LEU A 333 -11.13 -0.56 4.35
CA LEU A 333 -12.57 -0.51 4.58
C LEU A 333 -13.13 0.91 4.50
N GLY A 334 -12.37 1.91 4.95
CA GLY A 334 -12.71 3.33 4.81
C GLY A 334 -12.89 3.74 3.34
N TYR A 335 -11.97 3.34 2.46
CA TYR A 335 -12.10 3.58 1.02
C TYR A 335 -13.29 2.83 0.40
N LEU A 336 -13.49 1.56 0.74
CA LEU A 336 -14.62 0.77 0.24
C LEU A 336 -15.97 1.35 0.68
N ALA A 337 -16.02 1.90 1.90
CA ALA A 337 -17.20 2.55 2.46
C ALA A 337 -17.39 3.99 1.98
N ASN A 338 -16.38 4.61 1.36
CA ASN A 338 -16.41 6.03 1.01
C ASN A 338 -17.66 6.35 0.14
N PRO A 339 -18.39 7.45 0.44
CA PRO A 339 -19.57 7.88 -0.31
C PRO A 339 -19.35 8.05 -1.81
N THR A 340 -18.14 8.46 -2.20
CA THR A 340 -17.73 8.63 -3.61
C THR A 340 -17.48 7.33 -4.35
N VAL A 341 -17.39 6.19 -3.66
CA VAL A 341 -17.21 4.88 -4.31
C VAL A 341 -18.57 4.28 -4.62
N ARG A 342 -18.92 4.17 -5.90
CA ARG A 342 -20.17 3.57 -6.35
C ARG A 342 -20.12 2.05 -6.24
N LEU A 343 -19.15 1.48 -6.96
CA LEU A 343 -18.82 0.06 -7.02
C LEU A 343 -17.34 -0.11 -6.71
N ALA A 344 -17.00 -1.17 -5.99
CA ALA A 344 -15.60 -1.52 -5.72
C ALA A 344 -15.36 -3.00 -5.99
N LEU A 345 -14.22 -3.32 -6.59
CA LEU A 345 -13.75 -4.68 -6.72
C LEU A 345 -12.44 -4.83 -5.95
N LEU A 346 -12.39 -5.81 -5.05
CA LEU A 346 -11.15 -6.20 -4.39
C LEU A 346 -10.41 -7.21 -5.26
N LEU A 347 -9.14 -6.89 -5.53
CA LEU A 347 -8.24 -7.72 -6.30
C LEU A 347 -7.13 -8.24 -5.38
N GLU A 348 -7.28 -9.49 -4.96
CA GLU A 348 -6.20 -10.18 -4.25
C GLU A 348 -5.27 -10.85 -5.24
N HIS A 349 -4.06 -11.11 -4.77
CA HIS A 349 -3.16 -12.01 -5.42
C HIS A 349 -3.43 -13.46 -5.00
N GLY A 350 -3.64 -13.72 -3.70
CA GLY A 350 -4.02 -15.01 -3.11
C GLY A 350 -3.03 -15.56 -2.05
N CYS A 351 -1.98 -14.80 -1.71
CA CYS A 351 -0.96 -15.20 -0.72
C CYS A 351 -0.74 -14.18 0.40
N GLU A 352 -1.56 -13.13 0.42
CA GLU A 352 -1.61 -12.10 1.46
C GLU A 352 -1.97 -12.67 2.83
N LYS A 353 -1.83 -11.82 3.86
CA LYS A 353 -2.40 -12.14 5.18
C LYS A 353 -3.91 -11.90 5.21
N THR A 354 -4.38 -10.86 4.50
CA THR A 354 -5.76 -10.38 4.47
C THR A 354 -6.40 -10.65 3.09
N HIS A 355 -7.04 -11.80 2.97
CA HIS A 355 -7.73 -12.23 1.73
C HIS A 355 -9.10 -11.55 1.53
N ASN A 356 -9.69 -11.74 0.35
CA ASN A 356 -11.04 -11.28 0.00
C ASN A 356 -12.09 -11.71 1.03
N ASP A 357 -12.07 -12.96 1.50
CA ASP A 357 -13.01 -13.48 2.50
C ASP A 357 -12.95 -12.68 3.83
N TYR A 358 -11.76 -12.20 4.22
CA TYR A 358 -11.61 -11.37 5.41
C TYR A 358 -12.36 -10.04 5.21
N PHE A 359 -12.13 -9.36 4.09
CA PHE A 359 -12.79 -8.09 3.79
C PHE A 359 -14.29 -8.27 3.58
N GLU A 360 -14.74 -9.36 2.96
CA GLU A 360 -16.15 -9.66 2.80
C GLU A 360 -16.87 -9.76 4.14
N ASN A 361 -16.28 -10.49 5.10
CA ASN A 361 -16.81 -10.58 6.46
C ASN A 361 -16.82 -9.21 7.16
N ARG A 362 -15.75 -8.41 7.04
CA ARG A 362 -15.68 -7.07 7.64
C ARG A 362 -16.69 -6.10 7.04
N LEU A 363 -16.96 -6.16 5.74
CA LEU A 363 -18.00 -5.35 5.10
C LEU A 363 -19.39 -5.77 5.56
N ALA A 364 -19.63 -7.08 5.72
CA ALA A 364 -20.89 -7.61 6.24
C ALA A 364 -21.14 -7.19 7.70
N GLU A 365 -20.11 -7.21 8.56
CA GLU A 365 -20.18 -6.71 9.94
C GLU A 365 -20.59 -5.23 10.01
N ARG A 366 -20.20 -4.43 9.01
CA ARG A 366 -20.57 -3.01 8.89
C ARG A 366 -21.93 -2.77 8.22
N GLY A 367 -22.64 -3.83 7.80
CA GLY A 367 -23.94 -3.72 7.15
C GLY A 367 -23.91 -3.04 5.78
N LEU A 368 -22.76 -3.06 5.08
CA LEU A 368 -22.64 -2.50 3.74
C LEU A 368 -23.27 -3.43 2.69
N ASP A 369 -23.91 -2.83 1.69
CA ASP A 369 -24.56 -3.55 0.60
C ASP A 369 -23.53 -4.37 -0.20
N ARG A 370 -23.71 -5.70 -0.19
CA ARG A 370 -22.80 -6.67 -0.81
C ARG A 370 -22.80 -6.57 -2.32
N ASP A 371 -23.89 -6.14 -2.94
CA ASP A 371 -24.02 -6.05 -4.40
C ASP A 371 -23.12 -4.95 -5.00
N ARG A 372 -22.56 -4.07 -4.15
CA ARG A 372 -21.57 -3.05 -4.55
C ARG A 372 -20.15 -3.59 -4.66
N PHE A 373 -19.89 -4.80 -4.19
CA PHE A 373 -18.54 -5.35 -4.04
C PHE A 373 -18.28 -6.56 -4.92
N GLY A 374 -17.18 -6.52 -5.66
CA GLY A 374 -16.69 -7.61 -6.49
C GLY A 374 -15.43 -8.23 -5.93
N TRP A 375 -15.16 -9.48 -6.32
CA TRP A 375 -14.04 -10.27 -5.79
C TRP A 375 -13.29 -10.98 -6.92
N ALA A 376 -11.98 -10.78 -6.97
CA ALA A 376 -11.11 -11.46 -7.91
C ALA A 376 -9.76 -11.81 -7.29
N SER A 377 -9.16 -12.90 -7.74
CA SER A 377 -7.94 -13.46 -7.20
C SER A 377 -7.04 -13.94 -8.33
N VAL A 378 -5.85 -13.35 -8.46
CA VAL A 378 -4.92 -13.71 -9.55
C VAL A 378 -4.57 -15.20 -9.52
N GLN A 379 -4.29 -15.75 -8.33
CA GLN A 379 -3.83 -17.14 -8.18
C GLN A 379 -4.96 -18.18 -8.24
N LEU A 380 -6.19 -17.79 -7.92
CA LEU A 380 -7.36 -18.70 -7.94
C LEU A 380 -8.12 -18.63 -9.27
N ASP A 381 -8.14 -17.46 -9.93
CA ASP A 381 -8.89 -17.26 -11.17
C ASP A 381 -8.08 -17.57 -12.45
N GLY A 382 -6.92 -18.19 -12.34
CA GLY A 382 -6.15 -18.67 -13.50
C GLY A 382 -5.23 -17.63 -14.13
N GLY A 383 -4.68 -16.73 -13.32
CA GLY A 383 -3.60 -15.83 -13.74
C GLY A 383 -4.06 -14.48 -14.26
N ILE A 384 -3.10 -13.71 -14.79
CA ILE A 384 -3.27 -12.28 -15.08
C ILE A 384 -4.34 -12.02 -16.14
N GLU A 385 -4.32 -12.77 -17.25
CA GLU A 385 -5.27 -12.53 -18.36
C GLU A 385 -6.71 -12.83 -17.96
N SER A 386 -6.91 -13.95 -17.26
CA SER A 386 -8.23 -14.40 -16.82
C SER A 386 -8.84 -13.44 -15.81
N VAL A 387 -8.06 -12.99 -14.83
CA VAL A 387 -8.54 -12.07 -13.80
C VAL A 387 -8.91 -10.71 -14.40
N VAL A 388 -8.15 -10.20 -15.38
CA VAL A 388 -8.47 -8.94 -16.07
C VAL A 388 -9.85 -9.04 -16.74
N GLN A 389 -10.12 -10.12 -17.47
CA GLN A 389 -11.40 -10.33 -18.15
C GLN A 389 -12.56 -10.47 -17.15
N LYS A 390 -12.34 -11.20 -16.04
CA LYS A 390 -13.33 -11.37 -14.97
C LYS A 390 -13.75 -10.02 -14.38
N VAL A 391 -12.77 -9.17 -14.07
CA VAL A 391 -13.02 -7.84 -13.49
C VAL A 391 -13.73 -6.91 -14.48
N GLU A 392 -13.27 -6.88 -15.74
CA GLU A 392 -13.92 -6.09 -16.80
C GLU A 392 -15.39 -6.48 -17.00
N THR A 393 -15.66 -7.80 -17.00
CA THR A 393 -17.02 -8.34 -17.11
C THR A 393 -17.88 -7.94 -15.92
N TRP A 394 -17.36 -8.09 -14.69
CA TRP A 394 -18.08 -7.75 -13.47
C TRP A 394 -18.53 -6.28 -13.46
N PHE A 395 -17.61 -5.34 -13.73
CA PHE A 395 -17.97 -3.92 -13.82
C PHE A 395 -18.98 -3.65 -14.93
N SER A 396 -18.81 -4.25 -16.12
CA SER A 396 -19.74 -4.05 -17.23
C SER A 396 -21.17 -4.48 -16.89
N GLU A 397 -21.34 -5.62 -16.23
CA GLU A 397 -22.66 -6.15 -15.85
C GLU A 397 -23.33 -5.30 -14.76
N HIS A 398 -22.58 -4.92 -13.71
CA HIS A 398 -23.12 -4.16 -12.59
C HIS A 398 -23.42 -2.70 -12.96
N LEU A 399 -22.66 -2.11 -13.89
CA LEU A 399 -22.93 -0.77 -14.40
C LEU A 399 -24.10 -0.74 -15.39
N LYS A 400 -24.34 -1.80 -16.16
CA LYS A 400 -25.55 -1.91 -17.00
C LYS A 400 -26.82 -1.99 -16.15
N ALA A 401 -26.76 -2.61 -14.98
CA ALA A 401 -27.88 -2.71 -14.04
C ALA A 401 -28.08 -1.45 -13.17
N SER A 402 -27.12 -0.53 -13.19
CA SER A 402 -27.12 0.70 -12.40
C SER A 402 -27.90 1.82 -13.08
N ASP A 403 -28.54 2.71 -12.31
CA ASP A 403 -29.10 3.97 -12.82
C ASP A 403 -28.00 4.95 -13.26
N ASP A 404 -28.34 5.87 -14.16
CA ASP A 404 -27.44 6.97 -14.55
C ASP A 404 -27.16 7.92 -13.38
N LEU A 405 -26.07 8.67 -13.47
CA LEU A 405 -25.72 9.71 -12.50
C LEU A 405 -26.71 10.88 -12.61
N GLU A 406 -27.32 11.24 -11.48
CA GLU A 406 -28.13 12.44 -11.34
C GLU A 406 -27.32 13.53 -10.63
N TYR A 407 -27.55 14.78 -11.00
CA TYR A 407 -26.81 15.93 -10.52
C TYR A 407 -27.75 16.89 -9.80
N GLU A 408 -27.30 17.51 -8.71
CA GLU A 408 -28.07 18.47 -7.92
C GLU A 408 -27.19 19.58 -7.36
N GLY A 409 -27.78 20.77 -7.13
CA GLY A 409 -27.07 21.85 -6.45
C GLY A 409 -26.94 21.56 -4.95
N ALA A 410 -25.73 21.71 -4.41
CA ALA A 410 -25.43 21.50 -3.00
C ALA A 410 -24.72 22.72 -2.39
N GLY A 411 -24.93 22.94 -1.09
CA GLY A 411 -24.24 23.96 -0.30
C GLY A 411 -23.04 23.40 0.48
N PRO A 412 -22.35 24.22 1.30
CA PRO A 412 -21.15 23.81 2.04
C PRO A 412 -21.40 22.65 3.01
N GLY A 413 -22.64 22.50 3.48
CA GLY A 413 -23.07 21.42 4.37
C GLY A 413 -22.96 20.02 3.79
N ALA A 414 -22.86 19.89 2.46
CA ALA A 414 -22.68 18.60 1.80
C ALA A 414 -21.20 18.19 1.68
N LEU A 415 -20.25 19.11 1.92
CA LEU A 415 -18.84 18.87 1.66
C LEU A 415 -18.17 18.06 2.78
N ARG A 416 -17.35 17.08 2.37
CA ARG A 416 -16.44 16.33 3.25
C ARG A 416 -14.98 16.69 2.95
N LEU A 417 -14.47 17.70 3.65
CA LEU A 417 -13.19 18.34 3.34
C LEU A 417 -12.05 17.79 4.22
N GLY A 418 -10.95 17.37 3.62
CA GLY A 418 -9.68 17.18 4.31
C GLY A 418 -8.89 18.47 4.29
N LEU A 419 -8.44 18.97 5.43
CA LEU A 419 -7.72 20.23 5.53
C LEU A 419 -6.29 20.00 6.04
N HIS A 420 -5.30 20.56 5.35
CA HIS A 420 -3.89 20.50 5.73
C HIS A 420 -3.19 21.85 5.59
N ALA A 421 -2.10 22.02 6.31
CA ALA A 421 -1.13 23.08 6.05
C ALA A 421 0.28 22.51 6.21
N ALA A 422 1.09 22.68 5.17
CA ALA A 422 2.47 22.20 5.10
C ALA A 422 3.44 23.37 5.15
N GLY A 423 4.35 23.35 6.14
CA GLY A 423 5.32 24.42 6.36
C GLY A 423 4.76 25.59 7.19
N PRO A 424 5.45 26.75 7.20
CA PRO A 424 5.01 27.94 7.93
C PRO A 424 3.64 28.43 7.46
N LEU A 425 2.74 28.69 8.40
CA LEU A 425 1.39 29.19 8.14
C LEU A 425 1.25 30.62 8.71
N PRO A 426 1.20 31.67 7.86
CA PRO A 426 0.95 33.03 8.30
C PRO A 426 -0.42 33.21 8.95
N ASP A 427 -0.55 34.19 9.84
CA ASP A 427 -1.79 34.48 10.57
C ASP A 427 -2.98 34.75 9.65
N GLU A 428 -2.77 35.46 8.55
CA GLU A 428 -3.80 35.76 7.56
C GLU A 428 -4.30 34.49 6.85
N ALA A 429 -3.39 33.60 6.49
CA ALA A 429 -3.74 32.31 5.88
C ALA A 429 -4.46 31.43 6.90
N ALA A 430 -4.01 31.42 8.16
CA ALA A 430 -4.68 30.71 9.24
C ALA A 430 -6.13 31.20 9.45
N ARG A 431 -6.39 32.52 9.35
CA ARG A 431 -7.75 33.07 9.39
C ARG A 431 -8.61 32.58 8.23
N ALA A 432 -8.09 32.63 7.00
CA ALA A 432 -8.83 32.17 5.82
C ALA A 432 -9.19 30.67 5.89
N LEU A 433 -8.28 29.82 6.36
CA LEU A 433 -8.56 28.40 6.57
C LEU A 433 -9.56 28.17 7.72
N ALA A 434 -9.52 28.98 8.77
CA ALA A 434 -10.49 28.92 9.86
C ALA A 434 -11.91 29.32 9.39
N GLU A 435 -12.03 30.38 8.60
CA GLU A 435 -13.31 30.79 8.00
C GLU A 435 -13.85 29.72 7.05
N THR A 436 -12.98 29.14 6.21
CA THR A 436 -13.32 27.98 5.35
C THR A 436 -13.85 26.81 6.18
N THR A 437 -13.19 26.51 7.31
CA THR A 437 -13.59 25.43 8.21
C THR A 437 -14.97 25.69 8.82
N LEU A 438 -15.19 26.90 9.35
CA LEU A 438 -16.46 27.28 9.96
C LEU A 438 -17.60 27.37 8.94
N ALA A 439 -17.32 27.76 7.69
CA ALA A 439 -18.30 27.75 6.61
C ALA A 439 -18.82 26.33 6.32
N VAL A 440 -17.92 25.36 6.25
CA VAL A 440 -18.27 23.95 5.98
C VAL A 440 -18.96 23.32 7.20
N VAL A 441 -18.29 23.34 8.36
CA VAL A 441 -18.79 22.68 9.59
C VAL A 441 -20.07 23.35 10.10
N GLY A 442 -20.11 24.69 10.08
CA GLY A 442 -21.28 25.46 10.50
C GLY A 442 -22.51 25.26 9.62
N SER A 443 -22.32 24.81 8.38
CA SER A 443 -23.40 24.43 7.45
C SER A 443 -23.82 22.96 7.56
N GLY A 444 -23.21 22.17 8.46
CA GLY A 444 -23.47 20.74 8.65
C GLY A 444 -22.53 19.80 7.89
N GLY A 445 -21.49 20.34 7.25
CA GLY A 445 -20.46 19.58 6.55
C GLY A 445 -19.40 19.03 7.50
N THR A 446 -18.36 18.41 6.94
CA THR A 446 -17.27 17.81 7.73
C THR A 446 -15.93 18.36 7.31
N VAL A 447 -15.08 18.67 8.29
CA VAL A 447 -13.67 19.00 8.07
C VAL A 447 -12.81 18.05 8.91
N VAL A 448 -11.88 17.34 8.26
CA VAL A 448 -10.93 16.44 8.92
C VAL A 448 -9.53 17.00 8.77
N VAL A 449 -8.81 17.17 9.88
CA VAL A 449 -7.44 17.68 9.93
C VAL A 449 -6.52 16.59 10.47
N PRO A 450 -5.37 16.28 9.85
CA PRO A 450 -4.42 15.35 10.43
C PRO A 450 -3.68 15.99 11.61
N GLU A 451 -3.39 15.23 12.67
CA GLU A 451 -2.79 15.73 13.92
C GLU A 451 -1.46 16.49 13.72
N THR A 452 -0.73 16.16 12.65
CA THR A 452 0.57 16.78 12.31
C THR A 452 0.45 18.03 11.44
N ALA A 453 -0.76 18.47 11.06
CA ALA A 453 -0.96 19.65 10.23
C ALA A 453 -0.58 20.95 10.97
N ALA A 454 0.10 21.87 10.26
CA ALA A 454 0.53 23.14 10.85
C ALA A 454 -0.63 24.02 11.33
N VAL A 455 -1.84 23.84 10.80
CA VAL A 455 -3.06 24.53 11.30
C VAL A 455 -3.33 24.27 12.77
N LEU A 456 -3.03 23.07 13.28
CA LEU A 456 -3.22 22.72 14.70
C LEU A 456 -2.13 23.32 15.61
N GLY A 457 -1.05 23.85 15.03
CA GLY A 457 -0.05 24.66 15.74
C GLY A 457 -0.35 26.16 15.72
N SER A 458 -1.31 26.61 14.91
CA SER A 458 -1.66 28.03 14.78
C SER A 458 -2.67 28.45 15.83
N LYS A 459 -2.24 29.30 16.77
CA LYS A 459 -3.15 29.88 17.77
C LYS A 459 -4.30 30.65 17.12
N ILE A 460 -4.04 31.36 16.03
CA ILE A 460 -5.07 32.13 15.31
C ILE A 460 -6.17 31.21 14.77
N TYR A 461 -5.79 30.08 14.17
CA TYR A 461 -6.73 29.08 13.68
C TYR A 461 -7.51 28.45 14.84
N LEU A 462 -6.83 28.00 15.88
CA LEU A 462 -7.46 27.33 17.03
C LEU A 462 -8.41 28.26 17.79
N ASP A 463 -8.00 29.51 18.07
CA ASP A 463 -8.83 30.50 18.75
C ASP A 463 -10.09 30.80 17.93
N ALA A 464 -10.01 30.78 16.60
CA ALA A 464 -11.14 31.02 15.70
C ALA A 464 -12.09 29.81 15.62
N VAL A 465 -11.56 28.59 15.44
CA VAL A 465 -12.36 27.38 15.22
C VAL A 465 -12.84 26.74 16.52
N LEU A 466 -11.95 26.54 17.49
CA LEU A 466 -12.23 25.79 18.72
C LEU A 466 -12.39 26.69 19.95
N GLY A 467 -11.83 27.90 19.94
CA GLY A 467 -11.87 28.78 21.10
C GLY A 467 -11.12 28.21 22.30
N GLU A 468 -11.84 27.95 23.39
CA GLU A 468 -11.25 27.39 24.63
C GLU A 468 -11.26 25.85 24.64
N HIS A 469 -11.85 25.20 23.63
CA HIS A 469 -11.90 23.74 23.57
C HIS A 469 -10.51 23.15 23.23
N PRO A 470 -10.06 22.11 23.96
CA PRO A 470 -8.76 21.50 23.71
C PRO A 470 -8.77 20.73 22.37
N VAL A 471 -7.64 20.74 21.68
CA VAL A 471 -7.39 19.87 20.53
C VAL A 471 -7.10 18.46 21.04
N GLN A 472 -7.82 17.48 20.51
CA GLN A 472 -7.57 16.06 20.73
C GLN A 472 -7.93 15.29 19.47
N ASN A 473 -7.31 14.12 19.29
CA ASN A 473 -7.66 13.22 18.20
C ASN A 473 -9.08 12.68 18.43
N THR A 474 -9.90 12.78 17.40
CA THR A 474 -11.27 12.25 17.41
C THR A 474 -11.46 11.09 16.44
N LEU A 475 -10.50 10.87 15.54
CA LEU A 475 -10.47 9.72 14.64
C LEU A 475 -9.11 9.05 14.73
N SER A 476 -9.09 7.73 14.80
CA SER A 476 -7.89 6.96 14.48
C SER A 476 -7.52 7.11 13.01
N TYR A 477 -6.25 6.83 12.68
CA TYR A 477 -5.78 6.88 11.31
C TYR A 477 -6.67 6.00 10.39
N GLY A 478 -7.25 6.62 9.36
CA GLY A 478 -8.13 5.97 8.39
C GLY A 478 -9.50 5.52 8.93
N GLN A 479 -9.90 5.95 10.13
CA GLN A 479 -11.24 5.71 10.66
C GLN A 479 -12.26 6.58 9.92
N ALA A 480 -13.28 5.95 9.34
CA ALA A 480 -14.40 6.67 8.75
C ALA A 480 -15.19 7.42 9.83
N PHE A 481 -15.48 8.70 9.61
CA PHE A 481 -16.35 9.45 10.53
C PHE A 481 -17.82 9.06 10.33
N GLU A 482 -18.58 8.99 11.42
CA GLU A 482 -20.01 8.69 11.40
C GLU A 482 -20.89 9.93 11.53
N LYS A 483 -20.35 10.99 12.13
CA LYS A 483 -21.05 12.26 12.38
C LYS A 483 -20.35 13.38 11.65
N SER A 484 -21.13 14.31 11.08
CA SER A 484 -20.56 15.53 10.52
C SER A 484 -20.00 16.43 11.62
N GLY A 485 -18.88 17.10 11.33
CA GLY A 485 -18.29 18.06 12.25
C GLY A 485 -16.81 18.33 11.97
N PHE A 486 -16.12 18.89 12.97
CA PHE A 486 -14.68 19.06 12.93
C PHE A 486 -13.98 17.88 13.59
N HIS A 487 -13.14 17.17 12.85
CA HIS A 487 -12.39 16.02 13.35
C HIS A 487 -10.89 16.22 13.23
N VAL A 488 -10.16 15.62 14.17
CA VAL A 488 -8.71 15.49 14.11
C VAL A 488 -8.35 14.02 13.99
N MET A 489 -7.61 13.66 12.95
CA MET A 489 -7.20 12.29 12.66
C MET A 489 -5.76 12.05 13.15
N GLU A 490 -5.54 10.96 13.89
CA GLU A 490 -4.21 10.45 14.20
C GLU A 490 -3.36 10.31 12.93
N SER A 491 -2.09 10.68 13.00
CA SER A 491 -1.14 10.64 11.89
C SER A 491 0.20 10.11 12.41
N PRO A 492 0.37 8.77 12.47
CA PRO A 492 1.57 8.12 13.00
C PRO A 492 2.85 8.38 12.15
N THR A 493 2.70 9.15 11.08
CA THR A 493 3.68 9.47 10.06
C THR A 493 3.63 10.95 9.74
N ASP A 494 4.78 11.49 9.36
CA ASP A 494 4.97 12.83 8.82
C ASP A 494 5.08 12.82 7.29
N HIS A 495 5.01 11.63 6.67
CA HIS A 495 5.01 11.48 5.22
C HIS A 495 3.65 11.83 4.63
N TRP A 496 3.58 12.92 3.87
CA TRP A 496 2.32 13.46 3.32
C TRP A 496 1.45 12.43 2.58
N VAL A 497 2.03 11.57 1.74
CA VAL A 497 1.25 10.56 1.00
C VAL A 497 0.55 9.60 1.95
N GLU A 498 1.22 9.22 3.04
CA GLU A 498 0.62 8.35 4.05
C GLU A 498 -0.48 9.09 4.81
N THR A 499 -0.26 10.36 5.18
CA THR A 499 -1.29 11.19 5.80
C THR A 499 -2.51 11.38 4.91
N ALA A 500 -2.33 11.68 3.63
CA ALA A 500 -3.40 11.84 2.65
C ALA A 500 -4.18 10.52 2.44
N THR A 501 -3.49 9.38 2.48
CA THR A 501 -4.13 8.05 2.44
C THR A 501 -5.00 7.80 3.67
N GLY A 502 -4.56 8.21 4.86
CA GLY A 502 -5.41 8.16 6.06
C GLY A 502 -6.63 9.06 5.92
N LEU A 503 -6.41 10.32 5.53
CA LEU A 503 -7.49 11.31 5.35
C LEU A 503 -8.55 10.80 4.37
N GLY A 504 -8.14 10.23 3.24
CA GLY A 504 -9.08 9.74 2.25
C GLY A 504 -9.96 8.59 2.73
N ALA A 505 -9.41 7.70 3.55
CA ALA A 505 -10.17 6.63 4.16
C ALA A 505 -11.19 7.11 5.21
N THR A 506 -11.02 8.32 5.76
CA THR A 506 -12.00 8.86 6.72
C THR A 506 -13.36 9.17 6.10
N GLY A 507 -13.45 9.24 4.76
CA GLY A 507 -14.67 9.62 4.04
C GLY A 507 -14.59 11.02 3.41
N VAL A 508 -13.45 11.71 3.57
CA VAL A 508 -13.13 12.92 2.82
C VAL A 508 -13.25 12.67 1.32
N GLU A 509 -13.77 13.65 0.59
CA GLU A 509 -14.01 13.60 -0.86
C GLU A 509 -13.29 14.71 -1.64
N LEU A 510 -12.72 15.68 -0.93
CA LEU A 510 -11.86 16.75 -1.47
C LEU A 510 -10.87 17.16 -0.40
N MET A 511 -9.61 17.42 -0.77
CA MET A 511 -8.59 17.95 0.15
C MET A 511 -8.20 19.37 -0.22
N LEU A 512 -7.95 20.20 0.79
CA LEU A 512 -7.40 21.55 0.67
C LEU A 512 -6.11 21.62 1.49
N ALA A 513 -5.02 22.03 0.87
CA ALA A 513 -3.76 22.27 1.54
C ALA A 513 -3.26 23.70 1.30
N HIS A 514 -2.93 24.41 2.38
CA HIS A 514 -2.00 25.53 2.29
C HIS A 514 -0.57 24.98 2.23
N VAL A 515 0.22 25.43 1.27
CA VAL A 515 1.59 24.94 1.07
C VAL A 515 2.61 26.08 1.13
N ALA A 516 3.66 25.88 1.91
CA ALA A 516 4.85 26.72 1.96
C ALA A 516 6.10 25.84 1.80
N GLY A 517 7.00 26.24 0.90
CA GLY A 517 8.24 25.56 0.53
C GLY A 517 8.12 24.77 -0.77
N ARG A 518 7.19 23.82 -0.85
CA ARG A 518 6.99 22.97 -2.04
C ARG A 518 5.55 22.46 -2.17
N PRO A 519 5.06 22.23 -3.40
CA PRO A 519 3.81 21.50 -3.64
C PRO A 519 3.84 20.07 -3.06
N LEU A 520 2.66 19.54 -2.82
CA LEU A 520 2.40 18.22 -2.28
C LEU A 520 1.90 17.28 -3.37
N GLN A 521 2.34 16.03 -3.34
CA GLN A 521 1.84 15.01 -4.25
C GLN A 521 0.36 14.74 -3.97
N ALA A 522 -0.47 14.68 -5.00
CA ALA A 522 -1.91 14.52 -4.85
C ALA A 522 -2.30 13.08 -4.51
N HIS A 523 -3.47 12.87 -3.89
CA HIS A 523 -4.01 11.53 -3.68
C HIS A 523 -4.58 10.97 -4.99
N ARG A 524 -4.50 9.65 -5.25
CA ARG A 524 -4.96 9.05 -6.53
C ARG A 524 -6.46 9.12 -6.81
N MET A 525 -7.28 9.09 -5.77
CA MET A 525 -8.75 9.13 -5.90
C MET A 525 -9.33 10.48 -5.52
N ILE A 526 -8.69 11.22 -4.61
CA ILE A 526 -9.31 12.38 -3.96
C ILE A 526 -8.54 13.60 -4.42
N PRO A 527 -9.22 14.59 -5.05
CA PRO A 527 -8.56 15.78 -5.54
C PRO A 527 -7.98 16.60 -4.39
N LEU A 528 -6.80 17.17 -4.60
CA LEU A 528 -6.10 18.05 -3.66
C LEU A 528 -5.98 19.44 -4.27
N VAL A 529 -6.68 20.42 -3.70
CA VAL A 529 -6.53 21.84 -4.00
C VAL A 529 -5.37 22.40 -3.19
N GLN A 530 -4.41 23.01 -3.88
CA GLN A 530 -3.24 23.61 -3.25
C GLN A 530 -3.28 25.13 -3.35
N ALA A 531 -3.35 25.77 -2.19
CA ALA A 531 -3.27 27.21 -2.05
C ALA A 531 -1.91 27.61 -1.45
N SER A 532 -1.33 28.73 -1.89
CA SER A 532 -0.15 29.28 -1.22
C SER A 532 -0.24 30.78 -1.08
N SER A 533 0.12 31.27 0.10
CA SER A 533 0.37 32.69 0.39
C SER A 533 1.85 32.98 0.61
N ASP A 534 2.72 31.98 0.42
CA ASP A 534 4.17 32.14 0.60
C ASP A 534 4.80 32.68 -0.69
N PRO A 535 5.38 33.90 -0.68
CA PRO A 535 5.87 34.53 -1.92
C PRO A 535 6.97 33.72 -2.62
N GLU A 536 7.80 32.99 -1.87
CA GLU A 536 8.85 32.16 -2.45
C GLU A 536 8.26 30.94 -3.16
N THR A 537 7.30 30.27 -2.54
CA THR A 537 6.58 29.12 -3.09
C THR A 537 5.83 29.52 -4.35
N ILE A 538 5.05 30.61 -4.31
CA ILE A 538 4.31 31.13 -5.47
C ILE A 538 5.27 31.39 -6.63
N ARG A 539 6.36 32.12 -6.39
CA ARG A 539 7.34 32.46 -7.43
C ARG A 539 7.98 31.22 -8.06
N LYS A 540 8.20 30.14 -7.30
CA LYS A 540 8.87 28.91 -7.78
C LYS A 540 7.91 27.89 -8.39
N HIS A 541 6.66 27.87 -7.93
CA HIS A 541 5.73 26.74 -8.14
C HIS A 541 4.32 27.18 -8.57
N ALA A 542 4.12 28.40 -9.06
CA ALA A 542 2.80 28.87 -9.50
C ALA A 542 2.09 27.92 -10.47
N ASP A 543 2.83 27.26 -11.36
CA ASP A 543 2.29 26.30 -12.34
C ASP A 543 1.81 24.98 -11.71
N ASP A 544 2.17 24.71 -10.45
CA ASP A 544 1.76 23.54 -9.69
C ASP A 544 0.67 23.85 -8.64
N LEU A 545 0.32 25.15 -8.47
CA LEU A 545 -0.64 25.63 -7.48
C LEU A 545 -2.01 25.93 -8.11
N ASP A 546 -3.06 25.65 -7.35
CA ASP A 546 -4.45 25.87 -7.79
C ASP A 546 -4.94 27.27 -7.40
N THR A 547 -4.52 27.76 -6.23
CA THR A 547 -4.95 29.06 -5.71
C THR A 547 -3.75 29.90 -5.25
N LEU A 548 -3.47 30.99 -5.95
CA LEU A 548 -2.44 31.95 -5.55
C LEU A 548 -3.05 32.99 -4.59
N LEU A 549 -2.51 33.11 -3.38
CA LEU A 549 -2.92 34.07 -2.35
C LEU A 549 -1.89 35.21 -2.27
N ASP A 550 -1.64 35.85 -3.41
CA ASP A 550 -0.64 36.90 -3.63
C ASP A 550 -1.20 38.33 -3.55
N GLU A 551 -2.53 38.46 -3.54
CA GLU A 551 -3.24 39.70 -3.25
C GLU A 551 -3.38 39.90 -1.72
N GLY A 552 -3.87 41.07 -1.29
CA GLY A 552 -4.15 41.31 0.14
C GLY A 552 -5.09 40.25 0.74
N PRO A 553 -5.07 40.03 2.06
CA PRO A 553 -5.77 38.90 2.70
C PRO A 553 -7.30 38.96 2.63
N ASN A 554 -7.86 40.13 2.30
CA ASN A 554 -9.27 40.29 2.04
C ASN A 554 -9.64 39.52 0.75
N GLY A 555 -10.56 38.57 0.83
CA GLY A 555 -10.99 37.77 -0.32
C GLY A 555 -10.30 36.40 -0.45
N TRP A 556 -9.32 36.07 0.40
CA TRP A 556 -8.62 34.78 0.33
C TRP A 556 -9.55 33.61 0.60
N THR A 557 -10.45 33.73 1.57
CA THR A 557 -11.47 32.71 1.89
C THR A 557 -12.38 32.46 0.68
N GLU A 558 -12.88 33.51 0.05
CA GLU A 558 -13.73 33.43 -1.13
C GLU A 558 -12.98 32.76 -2.30
N LYS A 559 -11.74 33.16 -2.58
CA LYS A 559 -10.93 32.57 -3.66
C LYS A 559 -10.65 31.08 -3.45
N ILE A 560 -10.39 30.67 -2.21
CA ILE A 560 -10.22 29.26 -1.83
C ILE A 560 -11.54 28.51 -2.07
N LEU A 561 -12.64 29.03 -1.55
CA LEU A 561 -13.96 28.43 -1.67
C LEU A 561 -14.45 28.36 -3.12
N GLU A 562 -14.19 29.35 -3.96
CA GLU A 562 -14.46 29.32 -5.41
C GLU A 562 -13.71 28.17 -6.09
N THR A 563 -12.42 28.00 -5.78
CA THR A 563 -11.62 26.91 -6.33
C THR A 563 -12.13 25.55 -5.84
N VAL A 564 -12.45 25.43 -4.55
CA VAL A 564 -13.03 24.20 -3.97
C VAL A 564 -14.38 23.88 -4.61
N ALA A 565 -15.25 24.87 -4.83
CA ALA A 565 -16.54 24.69 -5.49
C ALA A 565 -16.38 24.24 -6.95
N ALA A 566 -15.42 24.81 -7.69
CA ALA A 566 -15.13 24.42 -9.07
C ALA A 566 -14.63 22.96 -9.14
N VAL A 567 -13.79 22.53 -8.20
CA VAL A 567 -13.35 21.13 -8.11
C VAL A 567 -14.48 20.20 -7.71
N ALA A 568 -15.27 20.58 -6.70
CA ALA A 568 -16.44 19.81 -6.26
C ALA A 568 -17.48 19.66 -7.37
N SER A 569 -17.64 20.69 -8.21
CA SER A 569 -18.49 20.69 -9.40
C SER A 569 -17.88 19.96 -10.59
N ARG A 570 -16.63 19.50 -10.50
CA ARG A 570 -15.84 18.87 -11.58
C ARG A 570 -15.62 19.81 -12.78
N GLU A 571 -15.73 21.11 -12.57
CA GLU A 571 -15.44 22.16 -13.57
C GLU A 571 -13.94 22.46 -13.65
N TYR A 572 -13.20 22.15 -12.58
CA TYR A 572 -11.75 22.31 -12.49
C TYR A 572 -11.11 21.04 -11.94
N THR A 573 -10.01 20.59 -12.55
CA THR A 573 -9.18 19.50 -12.01
C THR A 573 -7.91 20.10 -11.44
N PRO A 574 -7.55 19.82 -10.18
CA PRO A 574 -6.33 20.38 -9.60
C PRO A 574 -5.07 20.02 -10.39
N ARG A 575 -4.12 20.96 -10.51
CA ARG A 575 -3.01 20.86 -11.48
C ARG A 575 -2.17 19.60 -11.32
N LEU A 576 -1.74 19.29 -10.09
CA LEU A 576 -0.92 18.11 -9.83
C LEU A 576 -1.71 16.80 -9.94
N PHE A 577 -3.02 16.85 -9.69
CA PHE A 577 -3.90 15.71 -9.90
C PHE A 577 -4.05 15.43 -11.41
N GLU A 578 -4.30 16.47 -12.22
CA GLU A 578 -4.38 16.39 -13.69
C GLU A 578 -3.06 15.93 -14.33
N ALA A 579 -1.93 16.44 -13.84
CA ALA A 579 -0.60 16.03 -14.30
C ALA A 579 -0.25 14.57 -13.96
N GLY A 580 -1.10 13.88 -13.19
CA GLY A 580 -0.87 12.52 -12.73
C GLY A 580 0.22 12.41 -11.66
N ASN A 581 0.62 13.53 -11.04
CA ASN A 581 1.54 13.55 -9.90
C ASN A 581 0.80 13.11 -8.63
N THR A 582 0.41 11.84 -8.62
CA THR A 582 -0.48 11.24 -7.62
C THR A 582 0.16 10.03 -6.98
N ASP A 583 -0.15 9.79 -5.71
CA ASP A 583 0.31 8.60 -5.00
C ASP A 583 -0.73 8.05 -4.03
N PHE A 584 -0.46 6.86 -3.53
CA PHE A 584 -1.26 6.16 -2.55
C PHE A 584 -0.38 5.21 -1.74
N GLN A 585 -0.32 5.40 -0.44
CA GLN A 585 0.53 4.58 0.41
C GLN A 585 0.00 4.55 1.83
N PHE A 586 -0.21 3.36 2.37
CA PHE A 586 -0.55 3.21 3.79
C PHE A 586 0.67 3.45 4.68
N THR A 587 0.42 3.98 5.86
CA THR A 587 1.36 3.85 6.98
C THR A 587 1.25 2.46 7.60
N ARG A 588 2.35 1.94 8.15
CA ARG A 588 2.31 0.75 9.03
C ARG A 588 2.13 1.11 10.50
N GLY A 589 1.90 2.40 10.79
CA GLY A 589 1.80 2.90 12.16
C GLY A 589 3.14 2.94 12.88
N LEU A 590 3.10 3.06 14.20
CA LEU A 590 4.30 3.16 15.03
C LEU A 590 4.91 1.79 15.35
N LEU A 591 4.12 0.71 15.28
CA LEU A 591 4.56 -0.66 15.60
C LEU A 591 4.73 -1.54 14.36
N GLY A 592 4.39 -1.08 13.15
CA GLY A 592 4.55 -1.87 11.96
C GLY A 592 6.02 -2.16 11.63
N VAL A 593 6.34 -3.42 11.34
CA VAL A 593 7.66 -3.87 10.89
C VAL A 593 7.50 -4.91 9.78
N SER A 594 8.44 -4.95 8.83
CA SER A 594 8.49 -6.05 7.85
C SER A 594 8.95 -7.33 8.54
N MET A 595 8.15 -8.39 8.42
CA MET A 595 8.53 -9.74 8.81
C MET A 595 8.34 -10.67 7.63
#